data_AF-A0A969RX98-F1
#
_entry.id   AF-A0A969RX98-F1
#
_cell.length_a   1.000
_cell.length_b   1.000
_cell.length_c   1.000
_cell.angle_alpha   90.00
_cell.angle_beta   90.00
_cell.angle_gamma   90.00
#
_symmetry.space_group_name_H-M   'P 1'
#
loop_
_entity.id
_entity.type
_entity.pdbx_description
1 polymer ?
#
loop_
_entity_poly.entity_id
_entity_poly.type
_entity_poly.pdbx_seq_one_letter_code
_entity_poly.pdbx_strand_id
1 'polypeptide(L)'
;MAAALGVEIHRPIAPLLLRFERYFYGNYIANTERAKLFAEMGFEQAERRFQADAAVHAAGLSLAYWFGDCPRHQGSVFCLAHHRLGDNNVVMRLRAWGANVEVLLPLSLRQRMTEDMQETWKLYHKT
;
A
#
# COMPACT_ATOMS: atom_id res chain seq x y z
N MET A 1 11.20 19.46 -4.80
CA MET A 1 11.41 17.99 -4.87
C MET A 1 10.06 17.32 -4.91
N ALA A 2 9.86 16.31 -5.78
CA ALA A 2 8.60 15.56 -5.79
C ALA A 2 8.44 14.79 -4.47
N ALA A 3 7.30 14.95 -3.81
CA ALA A 3 6.97 14.28 -2.56
C ALA A 3 6.77 12.78 -2.83
N ALA A 4 7.77 11.96 -2.48
CA ALA A 4 7.74 10.52 -2.67
C ALA A 4 8.40 9.81 -1.49
N LEU A 5 7.90 8.62 -1.16
CA LEU A 5 8.52 7.72 -0.21
C LEU A 5 9.85 7.20 -0.78
N GLY A 6 10.85 7.10 0.08
CA GLY A 6 12.21 6.71 -0.29
C GLY A 6 13.21 7.85 -0.17
N VAL A 7 14.47 7.51 0.03
CA VAL A 7 15.59 8.45 0.21
C VAL A 7 16.56 8.43 -0.98
N GLU A 8 16.46 7.45 -1.88
CA GLU A 8 17.33 7.30 -3.04
C GLU A 8 16.91 8.25 -4.17
N ILE A 9 17.24 9.54 -4.02
CA ILE A 9 16.63 10.63 -4.80
C ILE A 9 16.77 10.58 -6.33
N HIS A 10 17.66 9.74 -6.83
CA HIS A 10 17.95 9.53 -8.25
C HIS A 10 17.03 8.48 -8.89
N ARG A 11 16.31 7.68 -8.09
CA ARG A 11 15.43 6.63 -8.62
C ARG A 11 14.14 7.18 -9.21
N PRO A 12 13.59 6.55 -10.25
CA PRO A 12 12.30 6.92 -10.81
C PRO A 12 11.19 6.86 -9.77
N ILE A 13 10.20 7.74 -9.93
CA ILE A 13 9.03 7.81 -9.07
C ILE A 13 7.88 7.07 -9.72
N ALA A 14 7.18 6.26 -8.93
CA ALA A 14 6.00 5.52 -9.37
C ALA A 14 4.86 5.66 -8.36
N PRO A 15 3.60 5.57 -8.84
CA PRO A 15 2.42 5.58 -7.98
C PRO A 15 2.42 4.38 -7.02
N LEU A 16 1.91 4.62 -5.81
CA LEU A 16 1.74 3.63 -4.75
C LEU A 16 0.33 3.78 -4.18
N LEU A 17 -0.51 2.76 -4.35
CA LEU A 17 -1.86 2.74 -3.78
C LEU A 17 -1.85 1.87 -2.53
N LEU A 18 -2.24 2.44 -1.40
CA LEU A 18 -2.24 1.79 -0.10
C LEU A 18 -3.64 1.77 0.52
N ARG A 19 -3.90 0.74 1.33
CA ARG A 19 -5.01 0.70 2.28
C ARG A 19 -4.43 0.67 3.69
N PHE A 20 -4.81 1.62 4.52
CA PHE A 20 -4.50 1.62 5.95
C PHE A 20 -5.71 1.17 6.77
N GLU A 21 -5.43 0.53 7.89
CA GLU A 21 -6.39 0.41 9.00
C GLU A 21 -6.63 1.82 9.60
N ARG A 22 -7.90 2.18 9.85
CA ARG A 22 -8.29 3.55 10.20
C ARG A 22 -7.77 4.01 11.55
N TYR A 23 -7.79 3.15 12.57
CA TYR A 23 -7.24 3.50 13.88
C TYR A 23 -5.74 3.80 13.76
N PHE A 24 -4.99 2.97 13.04
CA PHE A 24 -3.57 3.18 12.80
C PHE A 24 -3.32 4.49 12.04
N TYR A 25 -4.07 4.73 10.96
CA TYR A 25 -3.92 5.94 10.17
C TYR A 25 -4.16 7.21 10.99
N GLY A 26 -5.27 7.26 11.74
CA GLY A 26 -5.64 8.43 12.53
C GLY A 26 -4.64 8.75 13.65
N ASN A 27 -4.09 7.72 14.31
CA ASN A 27 -3.20 7.91 15.45
C ASN A 27 -1.72 8.07 15.07
N TYR A 28 -1.27 7.47 13.97
CA TYR A 28 0.16 7.39 13.63
C TYR A 28 0.56 8.04 12.31
N ILE A 29 -0.40 8.40 11.45
CA ILE A 29 -0.14 9.01 10.14
C ILE A 29 -0.73 10.42 10.04
N ALA A 30 -2.05 10.58 10.20
CA ALA A 30 -2.82 11.78 9.82
C ALA A 30 -2.26 13.11 10.36
N ASN A 31 -1.78 13.12 11.60
CA ASN A 31 -1.26 14.32 12.28
C ASN A 31 0.27 14.40 12.29
N THR A 32 0.92 13.81 11.30
CA THR A 32 2.39 13.81 11.19
C THR A 32 2.85 14.43 9.88
N GLU A 33 4.11 14.84 9.81
CA GLU A 33 4.73 15.31 8.56
C GLU A 33 4.60 14.28 7.41
N ARG A 34 4.45 13.00 7.73
CA ARG A 34 4.28 11.94 6.73
C ARG A 34 2.91 11.98 6.05
N ALA A 35 1.88 12.54 6.69
CA ALA A 35 0.55 12.69 6.08
C ALA A 35 0.63 13.45 4.75
N LYS A 36 1.57 14.40 4.63
CA LYS A 36 1.82 15.18 3.41
C LYS A 36 2.26 14.31 2.21
N LEU A 37 2.70 13.08 2.46
CA LEU A 37 3.07 12.11 1.41
C LEU A 37 1.87 11.30 0.89
N PHE A 38 0.73 11.38 1.57
CA PHE A 38 -0.46 10.58 1.28
C PHE A 38 -1.63 11.47 0.91
N ALA A 39 -2.19 11.24 -0.27
CA ALA A 39 -3.48 11.78 -0.66
C ALA A 39 -4.57 10.76 -0.29
N GLU A 40 -5.35 11.06 0.74
CA GLU A 40 -6.52 10.25 1.12
C GLU A 40 -7.57 10.23 0.00
N MET A 41 -8.25 9.11 -0.15
CA MET A 41 -9.33 8.96 -1.12
C MET A 41 -10.39 7.97 -0.67
N GLY A 42 -11.59 8.14 -1.23
CA GLY A 42 -12.69 7.18 -1.05
C GLY A 42 -12.48 5.89 -1.84
N PHE A 43 -13.22 4.85 -1.47
CA PHE A 43 -13.13 3.53 -2.10
C PHE A 43 -13.32 3.57 -3.63
N GLU A 44 -14.33 4.29 -4.13
CA GLU A 44 -14.57 4.42 -5.58
C GLU A 44 -13.41 5.09 -6.33
N GLN A 45 -12.70 6.01 -5.69
CA GLN A 45 -11.51 6.63 -6.27
C GLN A 45 -10.33 5.65 -6.27
N ALA A 46 -10.17 4.89 -5.20
CA ALA A 46 -9.17 3.82 -5.11
C ALA A 46 -9.41 2.72 -6.15
N GLU A 47 -10.66 2.29 -6.34
CA GLU A 47 -11.07 1.31 -7.36
C GLU A 47 -10.73 1.81 -8.76
N ARG A 48 -11.15 3.03 -9.13
CA ARG A 48 -10.81 3.61 -10.43
C ARG A 48 -9.31 3.72 -10.63
N ARG A 49 -8.55 4.10 -9.60
CA ARG A 49 -7.10 4.17 -9.68
C ARG A 49 -6.45 2.80 -9.83
N PHE A 50 -7.00 1.79 -9.16
CA PHE A 50 -6.56 0.41 -9.23
C PHE A 50 -6.74 -0.14 -10.65
N GLN A 51 -7.95 0.00 -11.20
CA GLN A 51 -8.29 -0.45 -12.55
C GLN A 51 -7.58 0.31 -13.68
N ALA A 52 -7.07 1.51 -13.41
CA ALA A 52 -6.26 2.26 -14.38
C ALA A 52 -4.85 1.69 -14.59
N ASP A 53 -4.39 0.77 -13.74
CA ASP A 53 -3.14 0.04 -13.96
C ASP A 53 -3.32 -1.02 -15.05
N ALA A 54 -2.44 -1.03 -16.06
CA ALA A 54 -2.59 -1.89 -17.23
C ALA A 54 -2.53 -3.38 -16.87
N ALA A 55 -1.71 -3.78 -15.88
CA ALA A 55 -1.62 -5.18 -15.47
C ALA A 55 -2.87 -5.61 -14.71
N VAL A 56 -3.42 -4.73 -13.86
CA VAL A 56 -4.71 -4.95 -13.19
C VAL A 56 -5.84 -5.08 -14.20
N HIS A 57 -5.92 -4.14 -15.14
CA HIS A 57 -6.95 -4.13 -16.16
C HIS A 57 -6.91 -5.39 -17.03
N ALA A 58 -5.72 -5.77 -17.52
CA ALA A 58 -5.54 -6.97 -18.32
C ALA A 58 -5.90 -8.26 -17.56
N ALA A 59 -5.68 -8.28 -16.24
CA ALA A 59 -6.05 -9.39 -15.38
C ALA A 59 -7.52 -9.37 -14.91
N GLY A 60 -8.30 -8.34 -15.27
CA GLY A 60 -9.72 -8.22 -14.89
C GLY A 60 -9.93 -8.08 -13.37
N LEU A 61 -8.94 -7.57 -12.64
CA LEU A 61 -8.99 -7.47 -11.19
C LEU A 61 -9.72 -6.20 -10.74
N SER A 62 -10.43 -6.28 -9.61
CA SER A 62 -11.06 -5.14 -8.94
C SER A 62 -10.82 -5.19 -7.44
N LEU A 63 -10.79 -4.03 -6.77
CA LEU A 63 -10.72 -4.02 -5.30
C LEU A 63 -12.02 -4.55 -4.71
N ALA A 64 -13.16 -4.25 -5.33
CA ALA A 64 -14.46 -4.80 -4.95
C ALA A 64 -14.43 -6.33 -4.91
N TYR A 65 -13.83 -6.98 -5.91
CA TYR A 65 -13.66 -8.43 -5.92
C TYR A 65 -12.68 -8.91 -4.84
N TRP A 66 -11.54 -8.23 -4.67
CA TRP A 66 -10.54 -8.60 -3.66
C TRP A 66 -11.04 -8.48 -2.23
N PHE A 67 -11.90 -7.52 -1.97
CA PHE A 67 -12.40 -7.21 -0.64
C PHE A 67 -13.71 -7.92 -0.32
N GLY A 68 -14.52 -8.24 -1.34
CA GLY A 68 -15.83 -8.85 -1.18
C GLY A 68 -16.67 -8.11 -0.14
N ASP A 69 -17.45 -8.86 0.64
CA ASP A 69 -18.26 -8.33 1.75
C ASP A 69 -17.46 -8.14 3.05
N CYS A 70 -16.12 -8.15 3.01
CA CYS A 70 -15.32 -8.20 4.22
C CYS A 70 -15.42 -6.88 5.03
N PRO A 71 -15.92 -6.92 6.30
CA PRO A 71 -16.16 -5.71 7.10
C PRO A 71 -14.92 -4.85 7.35
N ARG A 72 -13.71 -5.46 7.29
CA ARG A 72 -12.42 -4.78 7.49
C ARG A 72 -12.22 -3.59 6.53
N HIS A 73 -12.92 -3.55 5.41
CA HIS A 73 -12.78 -2.47 4.41
C HIS A 73 -13.67 -1.25 4.72
N GLN A 74 -14.77 -1.43 5.46
CA GLN A 74 -15.63 -0.32 5.90
C GLN A 74 -14.90 0.61 6.88
N GLY A 75 -13.92 0.07 7.63
CA GLY A 75 -13.03 0.81 8.52
C GLY A 75 -11.66 1.14 7.92
N SER A 76 -11.50 1.21 6.60
CA SER A 76 -10.20 1.51 5.96
C SER A 76 -10.04 2.98 5.54
N VAL A 77 -8.78 3.40 5.38
CA VAL A 77 -8.39 4.66 4.75
C VAL A 77 -7.55 4.32 3.50
N PHE A 78 -8.00 4.75 2.33
CA PHE A 78 -7.25 4.53 1.09
C PHE A 78 -6.39 5.75 0.79
N CYS A 79 -5.14 5.53 0.40
CA CYS A 79 -4.19 6.59 0.12
C CYS A 79 -3.47 6.35 -1.20
N LEU A 80 -3.36 7.39 -2.01
CA LEU A 80 -2.39 7.45 -3.09
C LEU A 80 -1.14 8.18 -2.59
N ALA A 81 0.00 7.56 -2.83
CA ALA A 81 1.31 8.14 -2.63
C ALA A 81 2.14 7.94 -3.90
N HIS A 82 3.34 8.51 -3.85
CA HIS A 82 4.40 8.21 -4.78
C HIS A 82 5.55 7.56 -4.02
N HIS A 83 6.28 6.68 -4.67
CA HIS A 83 7.46 6.05 -4.10
C HIS A 83 8.57 5.95 -5.13
N ARG A 84 9.80 5.82 -4.63
CA ARG A 84 10.97 5.58 -5.46
C ARG A 84 11.10 4.09 -5.75
N LEU A 85 11.08 3.75 -7.03
CA LEU A 85 11.07 2.36 -7.48
C LEU A 85 12.32 1.62 -6.99
N GLY A 86 12.13 0.52 -6.25
CA GLY A 86 13.22 -0.31 -5.76
C GLY A 86 14.01 0.29 -4.59
N ASP A 87 13.59 1.42 -4.03
CA ASP A 87 14.19 1.97 -2.81
C ASP A 87 13.81 1.10 -1.61
N ASN A 88 14.83 0.52 -0.97
CA ASN A 88 14.62 -0.44 0.12
C ASN A 88 14.01 0.21 1.37
N ASN A 89 14.12 1.53 1.55
CA ASN A 89 13.51 2.23 2.68
C ASN A 89 11.98 2.21 2.61
N VAL A 90 11.41 2.17 1.40
CA VAL A 90 9.97 2.02 1.21
C VAL A 90 9.53 0.66 1.75
N VAL A 91 10.26 -0.41 1.37
CA VAL A 91 10.00 -1.77 1.82
C VAL A 91 10.15 -1.92 3.33
N MET A 92 11.26 -1.42 3.89
CA MET A 92 11.49 -1.44 5.35
C MET A 92 10.38 -0.71 6.11
N ARG A 93 9.89 0.42 5.56
CA ARG A 93 8.79 1.17 6.17
C ARG A 93 7.49 0.38 6.16
N LEU A 94 7.13 -0.22 5.02
CA LEU A 94 5.92 -1.04 4.89
C LEU A 94 5.96 -2.24 5.84
N ARG A 95 7.12 -2.91 5.94
CA ARG A 95 7.33 -4.00 6.93
C ARG A 95 7.14 -3.54 8.36
N ALA A 96 7.64 -2.35 8.71
CA ALA A 96 7.47 -1.79 10.05
C ALA A 96 6.01 -1.45 10.39
N TRP A 97 5.20 -1.09 9.40
CA TRP A 97 3.76 -0.89 9.58
C TRP A 97 2.97 -2.21 9.64
N GLY A 98 3.48 -3.27 9.00
CA GLY A 98 2.95 -4.62 9.10
C GLY A 98 1.49 -4.71 8.69
N ALA A 99 0.67 -5.42 9.46
CA ALA A 99 -0.75 -5.65 9.16
C ALA A 99 -1.62 -4.38 9.12
N ASN A 100 -1.10 -3.23 9.58
CA ASN A 100 -1.83 -1.96 9.57
C ASN A 100 -1.86 -1.29 8.20
N VAL A 101 -1.05 -1.75 7.25
CA VAL A 101 -1.00 -1.25 5.87
C VAL A 101 -1.04 -2.42 4.89
N GLU A 102 -1.68 -2.20 3.76
CA GLU A 102 -1.71 -3.14 2.66
C GLU A 102 -1.38 -2.42 1.36
N VAL A 103 -0.44 -2.97 0.60
CA VAL A 103 -0.09 -2.47 -0.74
C VAL A 103 -1.10 -3.01 -1.74
N LEU A 104 -1.84 -2.12 -2.41
CA LEU A 104 -2.75 -2.50 -3.50
C LEU A 104 -2.04 -2.40 -4.85
N LEU A 105 -1.26 -1.34 -5.06
CA LEU A 105 -0.40 -1.16 -6.23
C LEU A 105 0.96 -0.54 -5.88
N PRO A 106 2.03 -0.83 -6.62
CA PRO A 106 2.07 -1.73 -7.78
C PRO A 106 1.98 -3.21 -7.36
N LEU A 107 1.48 -4.08 -8.25
CA LEU A 107 1.29 -5.51 -7.97
C LEU A 107 2.60 -6.22 -7.61
N SER A 108 3.73 -5.82 -8.19
CA SER A 108 5.05 -6.36 -7.86
C SER A 108 5.45 -6.08 -6.40
N LEU A 109 5.15 -4.88 -5.89
CA LEU A 109 5.43 -4.55 -4.51
C LEU A 109 4.45 -5.25 -3.56
N ARG A 110 3.17 -5.38 -3.95
CA ARG A 110 2.19 -6.21 -3.22
C ARG A 110 2.68 -7.65 -3.09
N GLN A 111 3.11 -8.25 -4.20
CA GLN A 111 3.65 -9.61 -4.23
C GLN A 111 4.85 -9.76 -3.29
N ARG A 112 5.81 -8.82 -3.34
CA ARG A 112 6.96 -8.81 -2.43
C ARG A 112 6.55 -8.74 -0.95
N MET A 113 5.55 -7.93 -0.60
CA MET A 113 5.07 -7.86 0.80
C MET A 113 4.41 -9.16 1.24
N THR A 114 3.65 -9.81 0.34
CA THR A 114 3.06 -11.13 0.60
C THR A 114 4.15 -12.17 0.88
N GLU A 115 5.17 -12.25 0.03
CA GLU A 115 6.30 -13.17 0.19
C GLU A 115 7.05 -12.91 1.50
N ASP A 116 7.37 -11.65 1.80
CA ASP A 116 8.02 -11.26 3.06
C ASP A 116 7.20 -11.71 4.29
N MET A 117 5.88 -11.55 4.26
CA MET A 117 4.98 -11.97 5.34
C MET A 117 4.92 -13.50 5.47
N GLN A 118 4.91 -14.23 4.35
CA GLN A 118 4.94 -15.69 4.36
C GLN A 118 6.26 -16.23 4.92
N GLU A 119 7.40 -15.67 4.51
CA GLU A 119 8.70 -16.03 5.08
C GLU A 119 8.78 -15.69 6.57
N THR A 120 8.26 -14.53 6.98
CA THR A 120 8.18 -14.16 8.39
C THR A 120 7.32 -15.16 9.17
N TRP A 121 6.16 -15.57 8.63
CA TRP A 121 5.29 -16.56 9.26
C TRP A 121 5.99 -17.90 9.49
N LYS A 122 6.75 -18.40 8.50
CA LYS A 122 7.51 -19.67 8.62
C LYS A 122 8.51 -19.67 9.78
N LEU A 123 9.05 -18.51 10.17
CA LEU A 123 9.97 -18.42 11.33
C LEU A 123 9.27 -18.72 12.66
N TYR A 124 7.98 -18.38 12.77
CA TYR A 124 7.22 -18.52 14.01
C TYR A 124 6.28 -19.73 14.00
N HIS A 125 5.89 -20.18 12.81
CA HIS A 125 5.10 -21.38 12.64
C HIS A 125 6.03 -22.59 12.52
N LYS A 126 6.37 -23.18 13.67
CA LYS A 126 7.07 -24.47 13.71
C LYS A 126 6.18 -25.53 13.06
N THR A 127 6.67 -26.14 11.99
CA THR A 127 6.15 -27.39 11.44
C THR A 127 6.29 -28.53 12.44
#